data_AF-A0A317UZR7-F1
#
_entry.id   AF-A0A317UZR7-F1
#
_cell.length_a   1.000
_cell.length_b   1.000
_cell.length_c   1.000
_cell.angle_alpha   90.00
_cell.angle_beta   90.00
_cell.angle_gamma   90.00
#
_symmetry.space_group_name_H-M   'P 1'
#
loop_
_entity.id
_entity.type
_entity.pdbx_description
1 polymer ?
#
loop_
_entity_poly.entity_id
_entity_poly.type
_entity_poly.pdbx_seq_one_letter_code
_entity_poly.pdbx_strand_id
1 'polypeptide(L)'
;RRRRVSSSEAAGHERKRRRSNTGRTRGSSDVIEPVDLTEVSPISKTQAKQRADAILAQQSLDQDKGASVLTAYKCPVCMDTPVDATSTLCGHLFCHKCITDTLKFSEEQRADTPGKGRGTCPVCRKPLTRNDQPGSKRNLIPLQIKLTTLKRS
;
A
#
# COMPACT_ATOMS: atom_id res chain seq x y z
N ARG A 1 -10.17 38.96 15.01
CA ARG A 1 -9.00 39.87 14.86
C ARG A 1 -7.98 39.20 13.92
N ARG A 2 -8.05 39.51 12.62
CA ARG A 2 -7.04 39.12 11.62
C ARG A 2 -6.08 40.29 11.48
N ARG A 3 -4.77 40.07 11.61
CA ARG A 3 -3.73 41.08 11.36
C ARG A 3 -2.83 40.54 10.25
N ARG A 4 -2.92 41.15 9.06
CA ARG A 4 -1.83 41.19 8.07
C ARG A 4 -0.68 41.99 8.66
N VAL A 5 0.57 41.68 8.30
CA VAL A 5 1.52 42.59 7.63
C VAL A 5 2.59 41.72 6.95
N SER A 6 2.88 42.04 5.69
CA SER A 6 3.91 41.49 4.80
C SER A 6 5.26 42.22 4.98
N SER A 7 6.26 41.84 4.18
CA SER A 7 7.52 42.56 3.87
C SER A 7 8.74 42.16 4.72
N SER A 8 10.00 42.10 4.25
CA SER A 8 10.64 41.97 2.93
C SER A 8 12.16 42.05 3.20
N GLU A 9 12.95 41.20 2.54
CA GLU A 9 14.34 41.40 2.07
C GLU A 9 15.55 41.54 3.03
N ALA A 10 16.62 40.83 2.60
CA ALA A 10 18.01 41.28 2.41
C ALA A 10 19.14 40.72 3.31
N ALA A 11 20.28 40.48 2.61
CA ALA A 11 21.66 40.27 3.04
C ALA A 11 21.99 38.88 3.66
N GLY A 12 22.84 38.02 3.09
CA GLY A 12 24.08 38.27 2.35
C GLY A 12 25.26 38.22 3.33
N HIS A 13 25.87 37.04 3.53
CA HIS A 13 27.12 36.94 4.29
C HIS A 13 28.24 36.25 3.49
N GLU A 14 29.16 37.14 3.11
CA GLU A 14 30.37 37.02 2.33
C GLU A 14 31.42 36.08 2.94
N ARG A 15 32.10 35.35 2.06
CA ARG A 15 33.23 34.46 2.37
C ARG A 15 34.49 35.28 2.66
N LYS A 16 34.99 35.22 3.89
CA LYS A 16 36.24 35.88 4.28
C LYS A 16 37.46 35.10 3.78
N ARG A 17 37.94 35.45 2.59
CA ARG A 17 39.27 35.07 2.08
C ARG A 17 40.34 35.68 2.99
N ARG A 18 41.19 34.85 3.60
CA ARG A 18 42.50 35.29 4.11
C ARG A 18 43.56 34.92 3.09
N ARG A 19 44.38 35.90 2.73
CA ARG A 19 45.45 35.84 1.74
C ARG A 19 46.73 36.30 2.45
N SER A 20 47.78 35.49 2.42
CA SER A 20 49.18 35.87 2.68
C SER A 20 50.03 34.68 2.24
N ASN A 21 50.50 34.63 1.00
CA ASN A 21 51.72 35.22 0.46
C ASN A 21 53.00 34.39 0.76
N THR A 22 53.55 33.84 -0.33
CA THR A 22 54.97 33.52 -0.63
C THR A 22 55.79 32.63 0.30
N GLY A 23 56.34 31.55 -0.28
CA GLY A 23 57.55 30.89 0.19
C GLY A 23 57.74 29.51 -0.43
N ARG A 24 58.67 29.38 -1.38
CA ARG A 24 59.01 28.15 -2.11
C ARG A 24 60.39 27.67 -1.65
N THR A 25 60.53 26.49 -1.03
CA THR A 25 61.76 25.66 -1.08
C THR A 25 61.53 24.19 -0.65
N ARG A 26 61.82 23.31 -1.62
CA ARG A 26 62.29 21.90 -1.63
C ARG A 26 62.52 21.11 -0.31
N GLY A 27 61.93 19.91 -0.26
CA GLY A 27 62.64 18.62 -0.10
C GLY A 27 62.66 17.95 1.28
N SER A 28 61.88 16.89 1.47
CA SER A 28 62.23 15.71 2.29
C SER A 28 61.26 14.56 1.98
N SER A 29 61.77 13.33 1.95
CA SER A 29 61.12 12.08 1.53
C SER A 29 59.84 11.73 2.30
N ASP A 30 58.72 11.56 1.59
CA ASP A 30 57.51 10.94 2.13
C ASP A 30 57.70 9.42 2.20
N VAL A 31 58.03 8.91 3.38
CA VAL A 31 57.85 7.48 3.69
C VAL A 31 56.35 7.28 3.88
N ILE A 32 55.70 6.70 2.89
CA ILE A 32 54.29 6.32 2.99
C ILE A 32 54.25 4.99 3.76
N GLU A 33 53.89 5.04 5.04
CA GLU A 33 53.52 3.81 5.76
C GLU A 33 52.25 3.22 5.12
N PRO A 34 52.22 1.92 4.82
CA PRO A 34 51.02 1.27 4.37
C PRO A 34 50.01 1.19 5.53
N VAL A 35 48.93 1.96 5.43
CA VAL A 35 47.76 1.78 6.30
C VAL A 35 47.12 0.45 5.97
N ASP A 36 47.28 -0.53 6.86
CA ASP A 36 46.60 -1.82 6.76
C ASP A 36 45.11 -1.64 7.09
N LEU A 37 44.29 -1.67 6.03
CA LEU A 37 42.83 -1.54 6.07
C LEU A 37 42.13 -2.85 6.52
N THR A 38 42.88 -3.88 6.94
CA THR A 38 42.29 -5.16 7.36
C THR A 38 41.84 -5.21 8.81
N GLU A 39 42.17 -4.20 9.62
CA GLU A 39 41.68 -4.10 11.00
C GLU A 39 40.22 -3.62 11.01
N VAL A 40 39.31 -4.58 10.92
CA VAL A 40 37.87 -4.37 11.08
C VAL A 40 37.58 -3.78 12.47
N SER A 41 37.49 -2.45 12.49
CA SER A 41 37.19 -1.68 13.69
C SER A 41 35.95 -2.25 14.42
N PRO A 42 35.89 -2.15 15.75
CA PRO A 42 34.72 -2.57 16.54
C PRO A 42 33.41 -1.92 16.05
N ILE A 43 33.53 -0.78 15.34
CA ILE A 43 32.44 -0.03 14.72
C ILE A 43 31.81 -0.79 13.54
N SER A 44 32.61 -1.50 12.74
CA SER A 44 32.10 -2.30 11.62
C SER A 44 31.26 -3.48 12.10
N LYS A 45 31.67 -4.10 13.21
CA LYS A 45 30.97 -5.22 13.85
C LYS A 45 29.65 -4.76 14.47
N THR A 46 29.64 -3.62 15.17
CA THR A 46 28.40 -3.05 15.71
C THR A 46 27.45 -2.61 14.60
N GLN A 47 27.96 -2.03 13.51
CA GLN A 47 27.12 -1.65 12.37
C GLN A 47 26.48 -2.88 11.69
N ALA A 48 27.23 -3.97 11.52
CA ALA A 48 26.68 -5.22 10.98
C ALA A 48 25.59 -5.81 11.88
N LYS A 49 25.81 -5.80 13.19
CA LYS A 49 24.81 -6.25 14.18
C LYS A 49 23.55 -5.38 14.14
N GLN A 50 23.72 -4.05 14.11
CA GLN A 50 22.59 -3.11 14.00
C GLN A 50 21.78 -3.33 12.71
N ARG A 51 22.43 -3.62 11.58
CA ARG A 51 21.71 -3.98 10.34
C ARG A 51 20.95 -5.29 10.48
N ALA A 52 21.53 -6.31 11.09
CA ALA A 52 20.88 -7.60 11.32
C ALA A 52 19.68 -7.47 12.26
N ASP A 53 19.82 -6.73 13.36
CA ASP A 53 18.74 -6.47 14.33
C ASP A 53 17.59 -5.67 13.68
N ALA A 54 17.90 -4.71 12.79
CA ALA A 54 16.89 -3.98 12.03
C ALA A 54 16.14 -4.86 11.03
N ILE A 55 16.83 -5.82 10.37
CA ILE A 55 16.21 -6.80 9.47
C ILE A 55 15.29 -7.74 10.27
N LEU A 56 15.74 -8.23 11.42
CA LEU A 56 14.96 -9.11 12.30
C LEU A 56 13.69 -8.42 12.82
N ALA A 57 13.80 -7.13 13.19
CA ALA A 57 12.67 -6.34 13.67
C ALA A 57 11.60 -6.07 12.59
N GLN A 58 11.97 -6.06 11.31
CA GLN A 58 11.00 -5.96 10.21
C GLN A 58 10.27 -7.29 9.98
N GLN A 59 10.98 -8.42 10.10
CA GLN A 59 10.41 -9.75 9.86
C GLN A 59 9.34 -10.16 10.88
N SER A 60 9.37 -9.65 12.11
CA SER A 60 8.38 -9.99 13.14
C SER A 60 7.00 -9.38 12.90
N LEU A 61 6.90 -8.30 12.11
CA LEU A 61 5.62 -7.70 11.71
C LEU A 61 4.98 -8.43 10.51
N ASP A 62 5.77 -9.14 9.73
CA ASP A 62 5.33 -9.91 8.55
C ASP A 62 4.88 -11.35 8.90
N GLN A 63 5.07 -11.78 10.15
CA GLN A 63 4.72 -13.13 10.60
C GLN A 63 3.20 -13.36 10.76
N ASP A 64 2.38 -12.32 10.61
CA ASP A 64 0.93 -12.43 10.44
C ASP A 64 0.59 -12.79 8.98
N LYS A 65 0.93 -14.03 8.60
CA LYS A 65 0.29 -14.86 7.55
C LYS A 65 -0.21 -14.11 6.31
N GLY A 66 0.64 -13.37 5.59
CA GLY A 66 0.42 -13.03 4.17
C GLY A 66 -1.00 -12.55 3.79
N ALA A 67 -1.71 -11.91 4.71
CA ALA A 67 -3.07 -11.47 4.50
C ALA A 67 -2.99 -10.15 3.75
N SER A 68 -2.84 -10.23 2.42
CA SER A 68 -3.11 -9.08 1.57
C SER A 68 -4.46 -8.48 1.96
N VAL A 69 -4.65 -7.17 1.82
CA VAL A 69 -5.90 -6.47 2.19
C VAL A 69 -7.15 -7.16 1.61
N LEU A 70 -7.00 -7.83 0.46
CA LEU A 70 -8.07 -8.60 -0.18
C LEU A 70 -8.33 -9.97 0.48
N THR A 71 -7.31 -10.61 1.08
CA THR A 71 -7.46 -11.85 1.87
C THR A 71 -8.14 -11.58 3.22
N ALA A 72 -8.00 -10.36 3.76
CA ALA A 72 -8.68 -9.93 4.97
C ALA A 72 -10.19 -9.70 4.75
N TYR A 73 -10.61 -9.41 3.51
CA TYR A 73 -12.01 -9.20 3.20
C TYR A 73 -12.83 -10.50 3.26
N LYS A 74 -13.98 -10.44 3.92
CA LYS A 74 -14.94 -11.56 4.03
C LYS A 74 -16.25 -11.19 3.38
N CYS A 75 -16.79 -12.11 2.58
CA CYS A 75 -18.09 -11.98 1.94
C CYS A 75 -19.18 -11.84 3.02
N PRO A 76 -20.00 -10.79 3.04
CA PRO A 76 -21.03 -10.60 4.07
C PRO A 76 -22.14 -11.66 4.09
N VAL A 77 -22.26 -12.46 3.03
CA VAL A 77 -23.30 -13.49 2.88
C VAL A 77 -22.83 -14.85 3.41
N CYS A 78 -21.62 -15.31 3.05
CA CYS A 78 -21.09 -16.60 3.49
C CYS A 78 -20.01 -16.49 4.58
N MET A 79 -19.62 -15.28 4.96
CA MET A 79 -18.59 -14.98 5.97
C MET A 79 -17.18 -15.51 5.67
N ASP A 80 -16.94 -15.99 4.46
CA ASP A 80 -15.67 -16.54 3.99
C ASP A 80 -14.95 -15.62 3.00
N THR A 81 -13.71 -15.97 2.66
CA THR A 81 -12.95 -15.32 1.59
C THR A 81 -13.73 -15.46 0.28
N PRO A 82 -13.99 -14.37 -0.46
CA PRO A 82 -14.83 -14.43 -1.64
C PRO A 82 -14.20 -15.27 -2.75
N VAL A 83 -14.94 -16.27 -3.23
CA VAL A 83 -14.63 -17.03 -4.45
C VAL A 83 -15.36 -16.38 -5.62
N ASP A 84 -14.65 -16.14 -6.72
CA ASP A 84 -15.16 -15.41 -7.89
C ASP A 84 -15.79 -14.07 -7.47
N ALA A 85 -14.97 -13.22 -6.85
CA ALA A 85 -15.40 -11.96 -6.27
C ALA A 85 -16.17 -11.12 -7.31
N THR A 86 -17.37 -10.72 -6.97
CA THR A 86 -18.25 -9.91 -7.82
C THR A 86 -18.54 -8.60 -7.11
N SER A 87 -18.23 -7.49 -7.76
CA SER A 87 -18.62 -6.17 -7.29
C SER A 87 -19.99 -5.80 -7.85
N THR A 88 -20.77 -5.12 -7.03
CA THR A 88 -22.07 -4.56 -7.40
C THR A 88 -21.91 -3.09 -7.81
N LEU A 89 -22.85 -2.50 -8.55
CA LEU A 89 -22.81 -1.06 -8.88
C LEU A 89 -22.72 -0.13 -7.67
N CYS A 90 -23.18 -0.59 -6.50
CA CYS A 90 -23.05 0.14 -5.26
C CYS A 90 -21.70 0.01 -4.57
N GLY A 91 -20.76 -0.74 -5.13
CA GLY A 91 -19.39 -0.92 -4.64
C GLY A 91 -19.19 -2.06 -3.64
N HIS A 92 -20.25 -2.78 -3.26
CA HIS A 92 -20.13 -3.91 -2.34
C HIS A 92 -19.69 -5.19 -3.07
N LEU A 93 -18.88 -5.99 -2.38
CA LEU A 93 -18.24 -7.20 -2.88
C LEU A 93 -18.85 -8.45 -2.26
N PHE A 94 -19.00 -9.51 -3.06
CA PHE A 94 -19.53 -10.79 -2.62
C PHE A 94 -18.92 -11.92 -3.46
N CYS A 95 -19.12 -13.17 -3.05
CA CYS A 95 -18.95 -14.30 -3.98
C CYS A 95 -20.00 -14.20 -5.10
N HIS A 96 -19.66 -14.57 -6.32
CA HIS A 96 -20.60 -14.58 -7.45
C HIS A 96 -21.88 -15.37 -7.15
N LYS A 97 -21.74 -16.57 -6.58
CA LYS A 97 -22.87 -17.41 -6.16
C LYS A 97 -23.74 -16.72 -5.11
N CYS A 98 -23.12 -16.15 -4.08
CA CYS A 98 -23.82 -15.52 -2.96
C CYS A 98 -24.70 -14.34 -3.40
N ILE A 99 -24.17 -13.43 -4.23
CA ILE A 99 -24.96 -12.30 -4.69
C ILE A 99 -26.09 -12.74 -5.63
N THR A 100 -25.82 -13.71 -6.51
CA THR A 100 -26.81 -14.23 -7.45
C THR A 100 -27.98 -14.90 -6.75
N ASP A 101 -27.70 -15.76 -5.76
CA ASP A 101 -28.74 -16.46 -4.98
C ASP A 101 -29.56 -15.47 -4.14
N THR A 102 -28.89 -14.48 -3.55
CA THR A 102 -29.59 -13.44 -2.77
C THR A 102 -30.54 -12.62 -3.64
N LEU A 103 -30.11 -12.25 -4.86
CA LEU A 103 -30.96 -11.51 -5.80
C LEU A 103 -32.16 -12.35 -6.22
N LYS A 104 -31.96 -13.62 -6.59
CA LYS A 104 -33.06 -14.55 -6.93
C LYS A 104 -34.10 -14.66 -5.82
N PHE A 105 -33.64 -14.88 -4.58
CA PHE A 105 -34.53 -15.00 -3.43
C PHE A 105 -35.33 -13.72 -3.19
N SER A 106 -34.67 -12.56 -3.32
CA SER A 106 -35.35 -11.26 -3.16
C SER A 106 -36.33 -10.92 -4.29
N GLU A 107 -36.10 -11.45 -5.49
CA GLU A 107 -37.02 -11.33 -6.63
C GLU A 107 -38.25 -12.21 -6.42
N GLU A 108 -38.07 -13.46 -5.96
CA GLU A 108 -39.14 -14.40 -5.67
C GLU A 108 -40.04 -13.92 -4.52
N GLN A 109 -39.46 -13.39 -3.43
CA GLN A 109 -40.22 -12.79 -2.34
C GLN A 109 -41.06 -11.57 -2.74
N ARG A 110 -40.78 -10.97 -3.90
CA ARG A 110 -41.47 -9.77 -4.41
C ARG A 110 -42.27 -10.05 -5.68
N ALA A 111 -42.42 -11.32 -6.05
CA ALA A 111 -43.17 -11.74 -7.23
C ALA A 111 -44.64 -11.28 -7.18
N ASP A 112 -45.20 -11.14 -5.98
CA ASP A 112 -46.59 -10.68 -5.77
C ASP A 112 -46.81 -9.20 -6.14
N THR A 113 -45.73 -8.42 -6.34
CA THR A 113 -45.83 -7.00 -6.71
C THR A 113 -45.41 -6.79 -8.18
N PRO A 114 -46.35 -6.60 -9.11
CA PRO A 114 -46.02 -6.41 -10.52
C PRO A 114 -45.13 -5.16 -10.70
N GLY A 115 -44.00 -5.32 -11.38
CA GLY A 115 -43.05 -4.25 -11.70
C GLY A 115 -41.88 -4.04 -10.74
N LYS A 116 -41.77 -4.83 -9.66
CA LYS A 116 -40.71 -4.70 -8.62
C LYS A 116 -39.77 -5.91 -8.50
N GLY A 117 -39.66 -6.74 -9.54
CA GLY A 117 -38.74 -7.87 -9.62
C GLY A 117 -37.25 -7.48 -9.74
N ARG A 118 -36.79 -6.54 -8.90
CA ARG A 118 -35.37 -6.19 -8.76
C ARG A 118 -34.92 -6.60 -7.38
N GLY A 119 -33.83 -7.34 -7.31
CA GLY A 119 -33.20 -7.63 -6.03
C GLY A 119 -32.54 -6.41 -5.39
N THR A 120 -32.02 -6.59 -4.17
CA THR A 120 -31.38 -5.51 -3.39
C THR A 120 -30.03 -5.94 -2.86
N CYS A 121 -29.09 -5.00 -2.77
CA CYS A 121 -27.78 -5.25 -2.15
C CYS A 121 -27.93 -5.63 -0.66
N PRO A 122 -27.29 -6.72 -0.17
CA PRO A 122 -27.34 -7.11 1.24
C PRO A 122 -26.79 -6.06 2.22
N VAL A 123 -25.85 -5.23 1.77
CA VAL A 123 -25.14 -4.28 2.64
C VAL A 123 -25.84 -2.93 2.69
N CYS A 124 -26.17 -2.36 1.53
CA CYS A 124 -26.72 -0.99 1.46
C CYS A 124 -28.16 -0.91 0.94
N ARG A 125 -28.79 -2.05 0.65
CA ARG A 125 -30.19 -2.16 0.17
C ARG A 125 -30.50 -1.43 -1.14
N LYS A 126 -29.48 -0.88 -1.84
CA LYS A 126 -29.65 -0.30 -3.18
C LYS A 126 -30.20 -1.37 -4.14
N PRO A 127 -31.14 -1.00 -5.04
CA PRO A 127 -31.71 -1.94 -6.00
C PRO A 127 -30.63 -2.40 -6.97
N LEU A 128 -30.60 -3.70 -7.24
CA LEU A 128 -29.72 -4.36 -8.19
C LEU A 128 -30.58 -5.19 -9.13
N THR A 129 -30.30 -5.12 -10.43
CA THR A 129 -30.93 -6.03 -11.39
C THR A 129 -30.04 -7.22 -11.64
N ARG A 130 -30.59 -8.43 -11.74
CA ARG A 130 -29.82 -9.62 -12.09
C ARG A 130 -29.32 -9.65 -13.54
N ASN A 131 -29.77 -8.72 -14.39
CA ASN A 131 -29.47 -8.75 -15.82
C ASN A 131 -27.95 -8.54 -16.09
N ASP A 132 -27.28 -9.60 -16.52
CA ASP A 132 -25.86 -9.62 -16.90
C ASP A 132 -25.69 -9.34 -18.40
N GLN A 133 -26.40 -8.32 -18.90
CA GLN A 133 -26.28 -7.93 -20.30
C GLN A 133 -24.97 -7.17 -20.51
N PRO A 134 -24.14 -7.58 -21.49
CA PRO A 134 -22.92 -6.86 -21.84
C PRO A 134 -23.24 -5.40 -22.18
N GLY A 135 -22.69 -4.46 -21.43
CA GLY A 135 -22.90 -3.03 -21.65
C GLY A 135 -22.72 -2.18 -20.40
N SER A 136 -22.94 -0.87 -20.56
CA SER A 136 -22.77 0.13 -19.49
C SER A 136 -23.73 -0.03 -18.31
N LYS A 137 -24.82 -0.80 -18.47
CA LYS A 137 -25.89 -0.98 -17.47
C LYS A 137 -25.77 -2.26 -16.63
N ARG A 138 -24.62 -2.95 -16.65
CA ARG A 138 -24.40 -4.16 -15.85
C ARG A 138 -24.39 -3.85 -14.35
N ASN A 139 -25.09 -4.68 -13.58
CA ASN A 139 -25.24 -4.49 -12.13
C ASN A 139 -24.26 -5.32 -11.31
N LEU A 140 -23.81 -6.43 -11.89
CA LEU A 140 -22.85 -7.37 -11.36
C LEU A 140 -21.59 -7.30 -12.24
N ILE A 141 -20.45 -7.12 -11.61
CA ILE A 141 -19.16 -6.97 -12.28
C ILE A 141 -18.23 -8.03 -11.69
N PRO A 142 -18.09 -9.20 -12.35
CA PRO A 142 -17.14 -10.22 -11.93
C PRO A 142 -15.72 -9.66 -11.98
N LEU A 143 -14.97 -9.85 -10.90
CA LEU A 143 -13.58 -9.41 -10.78
C LEU A 143 -12.65 -10.61 -11.00
N GLN A 144 -11.79 -10.53 -12.00
CA GLN A 144 -10.76 -11.55 -12.26
C GLN A 144 -9.53 -11.31 -11.37
N ILE A 145 -9.70 -11.40 -10.05
CA ILE A 145 -8.60 -11.21 -9.10
C ILE A 145 -8.00 -12.58 -8.76
N LYS A 146 -6.71 -12.78 -9.09
CA LYS A 146 -5.94 -13.96 -8.67
C LYS A 146 -5.25 -13.65 -7.34
N LEU A 147 -5.73 -14.21 -6.24
CA LEU A 147 -5.12 -14.08 -4.92
C LEU A 147 -3.94 -15.05 -4.79
N THR A 148 -2.76 -14.67 -5.30
CA THR A 148 -1.54 -15.46 -5.13
C THR A 148 -0.70 -14.87 -3.98
N THR A 149 -0.47 -15.65 -2.93
CA THR A 149 0.56 -15.33 -1.94
C THR A 149 1.91 -15.70 -2.55
N LEU A 150 2.75 -14.70 -2.86
CA LEU A 150 4.14 -14.95 -3.22
C LEU A 150 4.84 -15.49 -1.98
N LYS A 151 5.01 -16.81 -1.92
CA LYS A 151 5.87 -17.47 -0.93
C LYS A 151 7.30 -17.03 -1.22
N ARG A 152 7.80 -16.02 -0.50
CA ARG A 152 9.24 -15.71 -0.50
C ARG A 152 9.95 -16.89 0.14
N SER A 153 10.80 -17.57 -0.66
CA SER A 153 11.70 -18.63 -0.18
C SER A 153 12.96 -18.03 0.40
#